data_AF-B4VHU8-F1
#
_entry.id   AF-B4VHU8-F1
#
_cell.length_a   1.000
_cell.length_b   1.000
_cell.length_c   1.000
_cell.angle_alpha   90.00
_cell.angle_beta   90.00
_cell.angle_gamma   90.00
#
_symmetry.space_group_name_H-M   'P 1'
#
loop_
_entity.id
_entity.type
_entity.pdbx_description
1 polymer ?
#
loop_
_entity_poly.entity_id
_entity_poly.type
_entity_poly.pdbx_seq_one_letter_code
_entity_poly.pdbx_strand_id
1 'polypeptide(L)'
;MDNNWICPDITTYWKLSQQRDSSQFILHTPDNHHHHQFSPTEAQALRYFTGHYTVNQIQQKLSETLPPNFVTKLLQKLITLNILALEPSHLNQPNPTPSSHPNPNSPHLKPSLQWIQHTDNYWILRNPEDRTFLQLNNQTKTVINELEHLSPNAICQTYNIPPNQLRILLQQLAATAMLEGTKPPKPRRGKFTPLQLLYFRIPLFNPDPWLSRHVENLSWIWTKQFALTLGLFLTVSLIIGLHQRQEILAIGQKLITTQGSNLFLPFILLALLVVSLHELGHAFTLKHYANQVPHLNLQVSEMGVFFMFLMPAAYTNTSDAYCLVKHYQRVLVVAAGVLCQLIIAAIALWLWNGSVSGSWLFTTSYLLMGAALFTVALNLNPLAKFDGYYLAVALTGINNLRSRSFKFYGNLLRRKPIQERLRDALILAAYAPFSFIYLQFVFGFILYRVIGWSFANIPTLAMSLLVLWAIYFYFPRDQ
;
A
#
# COMPACT_ATOMS: atom_id res chain seq x y z
N MET A 1 -0.34 11.21 -43.54
CA MET A 1 -0.24 10.18 -42.47
C MET A 1 0.21 8.91 -43.15
N ASP A 2 1.30 8.31 -42.70
CA ASP A 2 1.80 7.06 -43.28
C ASP A 2 0.88 5.88 -42.95
N ASN A 3 0.76 4.92 -43.88
CA ASN A 3 -0.07 3.72 -43.70
C ASN A 3 0.40 2.81 -42.54
N ASN A 4 1.63 2.99 -42.05
CA ASN A 4 2.21 2.27 -40.92
C ASN A 4 2.02 2.98 -39.57
N TRP A 5 1.30 4.09 -39.52
CA TRP A 5 1.02 4.81 -38.27
C TRP A 5 0.19 3.95 -37.30
N ILE A 6 0.63 3.81 -36.04
CA ILE A 6 -0.13 3.12 -34.97
C ILE A 6 -1.27 4.03 -34.47
N CYS A 7 -2.52 3.60 -34.64
CA CYS A 7 -3.66 4.40 -34.22
C CYS A 7 -3.68 4.57 -32.68
N PRO A 8 -3.89 5.79 -32.16
CA PRO A 8 -3.85 6.08 -30.73
C PRO A 8 -4.98 5.37 -29.97
N ASP A 9 -4.74 5.08 -28.69
CA ASP A 9 -5.76 4.51 -27.80
C ASP A 9 -6.73 5.58 -27.31
N ILE A 10 -7.98 5.53 -27.80
CA ILE A 10 -9.06 6.43 -27.39
C ILE A 10 -9.85 5.90 -26.19
N THR A 11 -9.73 4.60 -25.88
CA THR A 11 -10.55 3.93 -24.85
C THR A 11 -10.23 4.41 -23.43
N THR A 12 -9.06 5.02 -23.24
CA THR A 12 -8.63 5.58 -21.95
C THR A 12 -9.53 6.76 -21.52
N TYR A 13 -10.04 7.56 -22.47
CA TYR A 13 -10.77 8.81 -22.18
C TYR A 13 -12.17 8.86 -22.80
N TRP A 14 -12.47 8.00 -23.77
CA TRP A 14 -13.72 8.04 -24.52
C TRP A 14 -14.41 6.68 -24.52
N LYS A 15 -15.74 6.70 -24.38
CA LYS A 15 -16.61 5.52 -24.45
C LYS A 15 -17.52 5.60 -25.65
N LEU A 16 -17.65 4.49 -26.36
CA LEU A 16 -18.58 4.34 -27.47
C LEU A 16 -19.87 3.70 -26.96
N SER A 17 -21.01 4.37 -27.09
CA SER A 17 -22.34 3.83 -26.80
C SER A 17 -23.24 3.87 -28.03
N GLN A 18 -24.19 2.94 -28.10
CA GLN A 18 -25.23 2.94 -29.12
C GLN A 18 -26.47 3.64 -28.55
N GLN A 19 -27.06 4.56 -29.31
CA GLN A 19 -28.30 5.23 -28.90
C GLN A 19 -29.48 4.28 -29.07
N ARG A 20 -30.40 4.25 -28.09
CA ARG A 20 -31.46 3.23 -28.00
C ARG A 20 -32.48 3.23 -29.15
N ASP A 21 -32.61 4.35 -29.88
CA ASP A 21 -33.62 4.53 -30.95
C ASP A 21 -33.04 4.97 -32.31
N SER A 22 -31.72 4.95 -32.49
CA SER A 22 -31.10 5.30 -33.78
C SER A 22 -29.93 4.37 -34.13
N SER A 23 -29.70 4.15 -35.42
CA SER A 23 -28.51 3.43 -35.92
C SER A 23 -27.22 4.26 -35.80
N GLN A 24 -27.16 5.19 -34.84
CA GLN A 24 -26.04 6.09 -34.64
C GLN A 24 -25.30 5.73 -33.34
N PHE A 25 -23.98 5.87 -33.38
CA PHE A 25 -23.12 5.63 -32.24
C PHE A 25 -22.60 6.95 -31.69
N ILE A 26 -22.53 7.06 -30.38
CA ILE A 26 -22.06 8.25 -29.68
C ILE A 26 -20.76 7.92 -28.98
N LEU A 27 -19.71 8.68 -29.31
CA LEU A 27 -18.47 8.70 -28.55
C LEU A 27 -18.57 9.81 -27.49
N HIS A 28 -18.53 9.44 -26.21
CA HIS A 28 -18.70 10.36 -25.09
C HIS A 28 -17.62 10.21 -24.02
N THR A 29 -17.34 11.28 -23.29
CA THR A 29 -16.47 11.22 -22.10
C THR A 29 -17.22 10.52 -20.94
N PRO A 30 -16.52 9.93 -19.95
CA PRO A 30 -17.14 9.25 -18.81
C PRO A 30 -18.13 10.14 -18.03
N ASP A 31 -17.91 11.46 -18.06
CA ASP A 31 -18.73 12.47 -17.39
C ASP A 31 -19.85 13.03 -18.29
N ASN A 32 -20.01 12.49 -19.51
CA ASN A 32 -21.07 12.80 -20.48
C ASN A 32 -21.13 14.26 -20.99
N HIS A 33 -20.13 15.09 -20.68
CA HIS A 33 -20.08 16.50 -21.08
C HIS A 33 -19.80 16.73 -22.57
N HIS A 34 -19.08 15.82 -23.22
CA HIS A 34 -18.80 15.89 -24.66
C HIS A 34 -19.32 14.64 -25.34
N HIS A 35 -20.08 14.80 -26.42
CA HIS A 35 -20.60 13.72 -27.22
C HIS A 35 -20.46 14.03 -28.71
N HIS A 36 -19.92 13.08 -29.46
CA HIS A 36 -19.76 13.18 -30.91
C HIS A 36 -20.44 11.98 -31.58
N GLN A 37 -21.21 12.25 -32.63
CA GLN A 37 -21.94 11.23 -33.37
C GLN A 37 -21.07 10.66 -34.48
N PHE A 38 -21.05 9.33 -34.58
CA PHE A 38 -20.33 8.56 -35.59
C PHE A 38 -21.28 7.60 -36.30
N SER A 39 -20.99 7.34 -37.58
CA SER A 39 -21.72 6.34 -38.36
C SER A 39 -21.41 4.91 -37.85
N PRO A 40 -22.22 3.89 -38.19
CA PRO A 40 -21.96 2.50 -37.82
C PRO A 40 -20.59 1.99 -38.25
N THR A 41 -20.14 2.38 -39.45
CA THR A 41 -18.85 1.96 -40.01
C THR A 41 -17.68 2.68 -39.33
N GLU A 42 -17.84 3.96 -39.01
CA GLU A 42 -16.85 4.71 -38.20
C GLU A 42 -16.76 4.13 -36.79
N ALA A 43 -17.89 3.80 -36.16
CA ALA A 43 -17.96 3.19 -34.84
C ALA A 43 -17.28 1.81 -34.79
N GLN A 44 -17.44 1.00 -35.84
CA GLN A 44 -16.74 -0.27 -35.97
C GLN A 44 -15.22 -0.09 -36.09
N ALA A 45 -14.76 0.91 -36.84
CA ALA A 45 -13.34 1.25 -36.92
C ALA A 45 -12.78 1.75 -35.57
N LEU A 46 -13.52 2.62 -34.87
CA LEU A 46 -13.13 3.16 -33.57
C LEU A 46 -12.95 2.08 -32.48
N ARG A 47 -13.60 0.93 -32.59
CA ARG A 47 -13.37 -0.21 -31.67
C ARG A 47 -11.94 -0.74 -31.73
N TYR A 48 -11.23 -0.53 -32.83
CA TYR A 48 -9.84 -0.96 -33.01
C TYR A 48 -8.81 0.13 -32.65
N PHE A 49 -9.25 1.30 -32.20
CA PHE A 49 -8.37 2.39 -31.73
C PHE A 49 -7.96 2.13 -30.28
N THR A 50 -7.21 1.06 -30.07
CA THR A 50 -6.73 0.60 -28.76
C THR A 50 -5.22 0.81 -28.57
N GLY A 51 -4.56 1.58 -29.44
CA GLY A 51 -3.10 1.78 -29.37
C GLY A 51 -2.25 0.62 -29.89
N HIS A 52 -2.86 -0.42 -30.49
CA HIS A 52 -2.17 -1.66 -30.88
C HIS A 52 -2.19 -1.97 -32.38
N TYR A 53 -3.03 -1.27 -33.15
CA TYR A 53 -3.21 -1.55 -34.57
C TYR A 53 -2.76 -0.36 -35.41
N THR A 54 -2.11 -0.64 -36.55
CA THR A 54 -1.75 0.40 -37.53
C THR A 54 -2.94 0.75 -38.43
N VAL A 55 -2.88 1.91 -39.08
CA VAL A 55 -3.88 2.36 -40.07
C VAL A 55 -4.16 1.27 -41.11
N ASN A 56 -3.12 0.65 -41.66
CA ASN A 56 -3.26 -0.45 -42.63
C ASN A 56 -3.90 -1.71 -42.02
N GLN A 57 -3.52 -2.09 -40.80
CA GLN A 57 -4.12 -3.25 -40.12
C GLN A 57 -5.60 -3.06 -39.80
N ILE A 58 -6.01 -1.84 -39.40
CA ILE A 58 -7.42 -1.52 -39.18
C ILE A 58 -8.17 -1.53 -40.51
N GLN A 59 -7.59 -0.94 -41.56
CA GLN A 59 -8.17 -0.91 -42.90
C GLN A 59 -8.35 -2.33 -43.49
N GLN A 60 -7.41 -3.25 -43.25
CA GLN A 60 -7.51 -4.67 -43.66
C GLN A 60 -8.55 -5.47 -42.86
N LYS A 61 -8.80 -5.08 -41.60
CA LYS A 61 -9.82 -5.72 -40.74
C LYS A 61 -11.25 -5.21 -41.00
N LEU A 62 -11.37 -4.08 -41.68
CA LEU A 62 -12.64 -3.53 -42.16
C LEU A 62 -12.93 -4.13 -43.55
N SER A 63 -14.18 -4.50 -43.79
CA SER A 63 -14.64 -5.21 -45.00
C SER A 63 -14.19 -4.54 -46.31
N GLU A 64 -13.95 -5.35 -47.36
CA GLU A 64 -13.39 -4.95 -48.68
C GLU A 64 -14.13 -3.85 -49.44
N THR A 65 -15.33 -3.44 -48.99
CA THR A 65 -16.18 -2.45 -49.66
C THR A 65 -15.90 -0.99 -49.26
N LEU A 66 -14.95 -0.73 -48.34
CA LEU A 66 -14.66 0.62 -47.84
C LEU A 66 -13.48 1.28 -48.59
N PRO A 67 -13.52 2.62 -48.79
CA PRO A 67 -12.43 3.33 -49.46
C PRO A 67 -11.08 3.10 -48.76
N PRO A 68 -9.96 2.97 -49.50
CA PRO A 68 -8.64 2.71 -48.93
C PRO A 68 -8.15 3.82 -47.98
N ASN A 69 -8.71 5.03 -48.11
CA ASN A 69 -8.41 6.19 -47.27
C ASN A 69 -9.45 6.41 -46.14
N PHE A 70 -10.23 5.39 -45.78
CA PHE A 70 -11.30 5.54 -44.80
C PHE A 70 -10.76 5.79 -43.38
N VAL A 71 -9.82 4.96 -42.92
CA VAL A 71 -9.24 5.11 -41.58
C VAL A 71 -8.44 6.41 -41.44
N THR A 72 -7.77 6.85 -42.51
CA THR A 72 -7.04 8.13 -42.52
C THR A 72 -8.00 9.33 -42.47
N LYS A 73 -9.11 9.30 -43.21
CA LYS A 73 -10.18 10.31 -43.10
C LYS A 73 -10.82 10.32 -41.71
N LEU A 74 -11.03 9.16 -41.10
CA LEU A 74 -11.58 9.05 -39.74
C LEU A 74 -10.61 9.65 -38.70
N LEU A 75 -9.32 9.37 -38.80
CA LEU A 75 -8.29 10.02 -37.98
C LEU A 75 -8.34 11.54 -38.13
N GLN A 76 -8.43 12.05 -39.36
CA GLN A 76 -8.52 13.47 -39.63
C GLN A 76 -9.80 14.09 -39.04
N LYS A 77 -10.93 13.38 -39.13
CA LYS A 77 -12.19 13.75 -38.47
C LYS A 77 -12.06 13.83 -36.95
N LEU A 78 -11.38 12.87 -36.31
CA LEU A 78 -11.12 12.89 -34.87
C LEU A 78 -10.25 14.08 -34.44
N ILE A 79 -9.28 14.48 -35.27
CA ILE A 79 -8.46 15.67 -35.03
C ILE A 79 -9.30 16.94 -35.15
N THR A 80 -10.12 17.06 -36.21
CA THR A 80 -11.00 18.23 -36.38
C THR A 80 -12.01 18.39 -35.25
N LEU A 81 -12.40 17.28 -34.62
CA LEU A 81 -13.30 17.27 -33.46
C LEU A 81 -12.57 17.49 -32.12
N ASN A 82 -11.25 17.78 -32.14
CA ASN A 82 -10.39 17.89 -30.96
C ASN A 82 -10.43 16.66 -30.02
N ILE A 83 -10.82 15.49 -30.55
CA ILE A 83 -10.79 14.21 -29.82
C ILE A 83 -9.36 13.68 -29.76
N LEU A 84 -8.60 13.91 -30.84
CA LEU A 84 -7.17 13.58 -30.94
C LEU A 84 -6.36 14.85 -31.19
N ALA A 85 -5.45 15.18 -30.28
CA ALA A 85 -4.40 16.15 -30.56
C ALA A 85 -3.27 15.41 -31.29
N LEU A 86 -3.18 15.57 -32.61
CA LEU A 86 -1.96 15.24 -33.33
C LEU A 86 -1.07 16.48 -33.34
N GLU A 87 0.03 16.45 -32.60
CA GLU A 87 1.17 17.29 -32.95
C GLU A 87 1.61 16.87 -34.36
N PRO A 88 1.61 17.78 -35.36
CA PRO A 88 2.06 17.45 -36.69
C PRO A 88 3.51 16.97 -36.61
N SER A 89 3.71 15.69 -36.91
CA SER A 89 5.03 15.07 -36.92
C SER A 89 5.88 15.70 -38.01
N HIS A 90 7.00 16.31 -37.59
CA HIS A 90 8.31 16.18 -38.22
C HIS A 90 8.32 15.99 -39.75
N LEU A 91 8.03 17.04 -40.50
CA LEU A 91 8.63 17.25 -41.81
C LEU A 91 9.15 18.69 -41.83
N ASN A 92 10.48 18.82 -41.88
CA ASN A 92 11.24 20.06 -42.03
C ASN A 92 11.22 21.04 -40.84
N GLN A 93 11.67 20.58 -39.66
CA GLN A 93 12.41 21.48 -38.79
C GLN A 93 13.88 21.05 -38.82
N PRO A 94 14.83 21.94 -39.18
CA PRO A 94 16.24 21.64 -39.03
C PRO A 94 16.49 21.32 -37.56
N ASN A 95 17.37 20.35 -37.31
CA ASN A 95 17.84 19.96 -35.97
C ASN A 95 17.85 21.19 -35.05
N PRO A 96 17.09 21.20 -33.94
CA PRO A 96 17.32 22.23 -32.96
C PRO A 96 18.75 22.01 -32.48
N THR A 97 19.62 22.96 -32.80
CA THR A 97 20.86 23.15 -32.05
C THR A 97 20.52 23.09 -30.57
N PRO A 98 21.38 22.51 -29.71
CA PRO A 98 21.11 22.43 -28.29
C PRO A 98 20.99 23.86 -27.75
N SER A 99 19.76 24.35 -27.68
CA SER A 99 19.46 25.67 -27.12
C SER A 99 19.54 25.51 -25.61
N SER A 100 20.50 26.20 -25.01
CA SER A 100 20.74 26.31 -23.57
C SER A 100 19.61 27.01 -22.80
N HIS A 101 18.41 27.11 -23.37
CA HIS A 101 17.25 27.75 -22.76
C HIS A 101 16.14 26.72 -22.53
N PRO A 102 15.64 26.60 -21.29
CA PRO A 102 14.63 25.61 -20.94
C PRO A 102 13.34 25.88 -21.72
N ASN A 103 12.79 24.82 -22.33
CA ASN A 103 11.50 24.89 -22.99
C ASN A 103 10.41 25.10 -21.92
N PRO A 104 9.60 26.18 -21.96
CA PRO A 104 8.62 26.48 -20.92
C PRO A 104 7.50 25.43 -20.75
N ASN A 105 7.38 24.49 -21.69
CA ASN A 105 6.44 23.36 -21.63
C ASN A 105 7.10 22.03 -21.21
N SER A 106 8.36 22.04 -20.77
CA SER A 106 9.00 20.83 -20.23
C SER A 106 8.44 20.49 -18.84
N PRO A 107 8.26 19.20 -18.51
CA PRO A 107 7.74 18.81 -17.21
C PRO A 107 8.78 19.09 -16.12
N HIS A 108 8.57 20.17 -15.35
CA HIS A 108 9.44 20.53 -14.24
C HIS A 108 9.14 19.68 -12.99
N LEU A 109 10.21 19.33 -12.28
CA LEU A 109 10.15 18.67 -10.98
C LEU A 109 9.86 19.71 -9.90
N LYS A 110 9.16 19.31 -8.84
CA LYS A 110 8.96 20.20 -7.69
C LYS A 110 10.31 20.53 -7.01
N PRO A 111 10.53 21.79 -6.58
CA PRO A 111 11.78 22.17 -5.93
C PRO A 111 11.98 21.52 -4.55
N SER A 112 10.90 21.05 -3.91
CA SER A 112 10.94 20.40 -2.60
C SER A 112 11.35 18.92 -2.62
N LEU A 113 11.59 18.34 -3.81
CA LEU A 113 11.96 16.94 -3.93
C LEU A 113 13.34 16.64 -3.33
N GLN A 114 13.44 15.46 -2.72
CA GLN A 114 14.67 14.99 -2.10
C GLN A 114 15.10 13.67 -2.72
N TRP A 115 16.35 13.63 -3.19
CA TRP A 115 17.01 12.40 -3.65
C TRP A 115 17.72 11.72 -2.49
N ILE A 116 17.36 10.46 -2.24
CA ILE A 116 17.99 9.64 -1.20
C ILE A 116 18.68 8.45 -1.86
N GLN A 117 20.00 8.34 -1.69
CA GLN A 117 20.75 7.20 -2.18
C GLN A 117 20.60 6.02 -1.22
N HIS A 118 20.22 4.87 -1.75
CA HIS A 118 20.13 3.65 -0.98
C HIS A 118 21.39 2.78 -1.11
N THR A 119 21.69 1.99 -0.08
CA THR A 119 22.85 1.09 -0.04
C THR A 119 22.83 0.00 -1.12
N ASP A 120 21.64 -0.35 -1.61
CA ASP A 120 21.41 -1.44 -2.56
C ASP A 120 21.38 -0.97 -4.03
N ASN A 121 22.10 0.12 -4.34
CA ASN A 121 22.24 0.72 -5.67
C ASN A 121 20.91 1.14 -6.32
N TYR A 122 20.01 1.71 -5.52
CA TYR A 122 18.80 2.37 -6.01
C TYR A 122 18.64 3.75 -5.34
N TRP A 123 17.76 4.57 -5.90
CA TRP A 123 17.43 5.90 -5.39
C TRP A 123 15.98 5.96 -4.95
N ILE A 124 15.71 6.76 -3.93
CA ILE A 124 14.35 7.11 -3.53
C ILE A 124 14.17 8.60 -3.84
N LEU A 125 13.19 8.91 -4.69
CA LEU A 125 12.72 10.26 -4.90
C LEU A 125 11.56 10.51 -3.94
N ARG A 126 11.74 11.43 -2.99
CA ARG A 126 10.74 11.76 -1.96
C ARG A 126 10.15 13.13 -2.23
N ASN A 127 8.83 13.23 -2.20
CA ASN A 127 8.10 14.49 -2.07
C ASN A 127 7.67 14.65 -0.60
N PRO A 128 8.27 15.59 0.15
CA PRO A 128 7.94 15.82 1.55
C PRO A 128 6.55 16.47 1.75
N GLU A 129 6.05 17.24 0.77
CA GLU A 129 4.77 17.93 0.86
C GLU A 129 3.58 16.96 0.75
N ASP A 130 3.60 16.11 -0.29
CA ASP A 130 2.54 15.13 -0.54
C ASP A 130 2.82 13.76 0.10
N ARG A 131 3.98 13.59 0.76
CA ARG A 131 4.43 12.37 1.46
C ARG A 131 4.44 11.13 0.57
N THR A 132 4.81 11.32 -0.67
CA THR A 132 4.96 10.25 -1.65
C THR A 132 6.44 9.94 -1.86
N PHE A 133 6.73 8.68 -2.16
CA PHE A 133 8.09 8.23 -2.48
C PHE A 133 8.05 7.29 -3.68
N LEU A 134 9.09 7.38 -4.51
CA LEU A 134 9.26 6.53 -5.67
C LEU A 134 10.65 5.89 -5.65
N GLN A 135 10.70 4.57 -5.74
CA GLN A 135 11.95 3.82 -5.84
C GLN A 135 12.38 3.73 -7.30
N LEU A 136 13.60 4.15 -7.60
CA LEU A 136 14.13 4.33 -8.94
C LEU A 136 15.53 3.71 -9.08
N ASN A 137 15.86 3.22 -10.27
CA ASN A 137 17.21 2.77 -10.57
C ASN A 137 18.10 3.95 -11.04
N ASN A 138 19.41 3.71 -11.20
CA ASN A 138 20.34 4.75 -11.63
C ASN A 138 20.00 5.34 -13.01
N GLN A 139 19.57 4.51 -13.96
CA GLN A 139 19.21 4.96 -15.32
C GLN A 139 17.97 5.87 -15.30
N THR A 140 16.96 5.53 -14.49
CA THR A 140 15.76 6.35 -14.37
C THR A 140 16.04 7.66 -13.65
N LYS A 141 16.95 7.68 -12.66
CA LYS A 141 17.41 8.92 -12.05
C LYS A 141 18.03 9.87 -13.06
N THR A 142 18.96 9.39 -13.91
CA THR A 142 19.58 10.24 -14.92
C THR A 142 18.53 10.80 -15.88
N VAL A 143 17.61 9.95 -16.36
CA VAL A 143 16.50 10.36 -17.21
C VAL A 143 15.64 11.45 -16.56
N ILE A 144 15.34 11.32 -15.26
CA ILE A 144 14.53 12.29 -14.53
C ILE A 144 15.24 13.63 -14.39
N ASN A 145 16.53 13.64 -14.07
CA ASN A 145 17.29 14.89 -13.99
C ASN A 145 17.36 15.59 -15.35
N GLU A 146 17.43 14.84 -16.45
CA GLU A 146 17.41 15.41 -17.79
C GLU A 146 16.04 15.95 -18.23
N LEU A 147 14.94 15.63 -17.51
CA LEU A 147 13.61 16.18 -17.81
C LEU A 147 13.54 17.70 -17.67
N GLU A 148 14.42 18.29 -16.84
CA GLU A 148 14.51 19.75 -16.65
C GLU A 148 15.23 20.47 -17.79
N HIS A 149 16.04 19.73 -18.57
CA HIS A 149 16.95 20.30 -19.57
C HIS A 149 16.59 19.91 -21.00
N LEU A 150 16.05 18.70 -21.20
CA LEU A 150 15.78 18.12 -22.51
C LEU A 150 14.28 17.89 -22.72
N SER A 151 13.84 18.02 -23.98
CA SER A 151 12.48 17.65 -24.34
C SER A 151 12.29 16.12 -24.25
N PRO A 152 11.06 15.63 -23.98
CA PRO A 152 10.78 14.20 -23.89
C PRO A 152 11.23 13.40 -25.13
N ASN A 153 11.17 14.01 -26.32
CA ASN A 153 11.60 13.39 -27.57
C ASN A 153 13.13 13.28 -27.67
N ALA A 154 13.87 14.31 -27.23
CA ALA A 154 15.33 14.27 -27.18
C ALA A 154 15.83 13.20 -26.19
N ILE A 155 15.17 13.06 -25.03
CA ILE A 155 15.51 12.05 -24.02
C ILE A 155 15.35 10.63 -24.58
N CYS A 156 14.26 10.37 -25.33
CA CYS A 156 14.04 9.06 -25.95
C CYS A 156 15.16 8.70 -26.92
N GLN A 157 15.68 9.68 -27.67
CA GLN A 157 16.76 9.50 -28.63
C GLN A 157 18.12 9.32 -27.93
N THR A 158 18.44 10.17 -26.94
CA THR A 158 19.74 10.15 -26.23
C THR A 158 19.93 8.88 -25.40
N TYR A 159 18.88 8.42 -24.72
CA TYR A 159 18.96 7.26 -23.82
C TYR A 159 18.41 5.97 -24.43
N ASN A 160 18.00 6.00 -25.70
CA ASN A 160 17.40 4.87 -26.44
C ASN A 160 16.22 4.22 -25.68
N ILE A 161 15.34 5.05 -25.10
CA ILE A 161 14.18 4.61 -24.32
C ILE A 161 12.94 4.65 -25.22
N PRO A 162 12.12 3.59 -25.27
CA PRO A 162 10.89 3.62 -26.06
C PRO A 162 9.93 4.67 -25.48
N PRO A 163 9.25 5.47 -26.32
CA PRO A 163 8.42 6.59 -25.87
C PRO A 163 7.30 6.18 -24.91
N ASN A 164 6.82 4.94 -25.03
CA ASN A 164 5.83 4.39 -24.10
C ASN A 164 6.38 4.24 -22.66
N GLN A 165 7.64 3.82 -22.49
CA GLN A 165 8.24 3.72 -21.16
C GLN A 165 8.42 5.10 -20.52
N LEU A 166 8.80 6.12 -21.30
CA LEU A 166 8.88 7.50 -20.81
C LEU A 166 7.50 8.02 -20.41
N ARG A 167 6.45 7.73 -21.19
CA ARG A 167 5.06 8.09 -20.84
C ARG A 167 4.61 7.45 -19.53
N ILE A 168 4.92 6.16 -19.33
CA ILE A 168 4.61 5.46 -18.08
C ILE A 168 5.35 6.10 -16.91
N LEU A 169 6.63 6.45 -17.08
CA LEU A 169 7.42 7.13 -16.07
C LEU A 169 6.80 8.49 -15.69
N LEU A 170 6.45 9.32 -16.69
CA LEU A 170 5.79 10.61 -16.46
C LEU A 170 4.44 10.45 -15.76
N GLN A 171 3.65 9.44 -16.13
CA GLN A 171 2.40 9.11 -15.44
C GLN A 171 2.64 8.72 -13.97
N GLN A 172 3.70 7.95 -13.69
CA GLN A 172 4.08 7.61 -12.32
C GLN A 172 4.49 8.85 -11.53
N LEU A 173 5.36 9.70 -12.09
CA LEU A 173 5.78 10.95 -11.46
C LEU A 173 4.58 11.86 -11.17
N ALA A 174 3.68 12.04 -12.14
CA ALA A 174 2.45 12.82 -11.96
C ALA A 174 1.52 12.21 -10.89
N ALA A 175 1.33 10.88 -10.89
CA ALA A 175 0.49 10.19 -9.91
C ALA A 175 1.08 10.27 -8.49
N THR A 176 2.40 10.31 -8.37
CA THR A 176 3.12 10.52 -7.11
C THR A 176 3.36 11.99 -6.80
N ALA A 177 2.76 12.93 -7.54
CA ALA A 177 2.86 14.36 -7.34
C ALA A 177 4.30 14.92 -7.35
N MET A 178 5.19 14.32 -8.14
CA MET A 178 6.60 14.74 -8.24
C MET A 178 6.78 15.91 -9.24
N LEU A 179 5.84 16.07 -10.17
CA LEU A 179 5.88 17.16 -11.16
C LEU A 179 5.17 18.40 -10.62
N GLU A 180 5.62 19.58 -11.03
CA GLU A 180 4.93 20.83 -10.73
C GLU A 180 3.48 20.81 -11.24
N GLY A 181 2.57 21.42 -10.49
CA GLY A 181 1.13 21.43 -10.81
C GLY A 181 0.39 20.11 -10.60
N THR A 182 1.07 19.02 -10.23
CA THR A 182 0.43 17.73 -9.96
C THR A 182 0.14 17.51 -8.47
N LYS A 183 -1.01 16.88 -8.19
CA LYS A 183 -1.44 16.44 -6.86
C LYS A 183 -1.73 14.94 -6.89
N PRO A 184 -1.48 14.22 -5.79
CA PRO A 184 -1.73 12.78 -5.78
C PRO A 184 -3.23 12.54 -6.01
N PRO A 185 -3.60 11.55 -6.84
CA PRO A 185 -4.99 11.28 -7.15
C PRO A 185 -5.71 10.90 -5.85
N LYS A 186 -6.78 11.64 -5.51
CA LYS A 186 -7.61 11.28 -4.36
C LYS A 186 -8.15 9.86 -4.57
N PRO A 187 -8.11 8.97 -3.56
CA PRO A 187 -8.68 7.65 -3.70
C PRO A 187 -10.16 7.79 -4.09
N ARG A 188 -10.55 7.15 -5.20
CA ARG A 188 -11.94 7.17 -5.66
C ARG A 188 -12.81 6.65 -4.51
N ARG A 189 -13.74 7.48 -4.02
CA ARG A 189 -14.79 7.03 -3.08
C ARG A 189 -15.65 6.02 -3.84
N GLY A 190 -15.30 4.74 -3.72
CA GLY A 190 -16.09 3.65 -4.28
C GLY A 190 -17.48 3.62 -3.66
N LYS A 191 -18.42 2.94 -4.31
CA LYS A 191 -19.72 2.65 -3.71
C LYS A 191 -19.49 1.99 -2.34
N PHE A 192 -20.22 2.46 -1.33
CA PHE A 192 -20.16 1.89 0.01
C PHE A 192 -20.39 0.38 -0.07
N THR A 193 -19.43 -0.40 0.41
CA THR A 193 -19.57 -1.85 0.54
C THR A 193 -19.64 -2.18 2.03
N PRO A 194 -20.51 -3.09 2.48
CA PRO A 194 -20.63 -3.43 3.90
C PRO A 194 -19.31 -3.96 4.50
N LEU A 195 -18.40 -4.49 3.68
CA LEU A 195 -17.04 -4.85 4.11
C LEU A 195 -16.19 -3.64 4.55
N GLN A 196 -16.47 -2.41 4.08
CA GLN A 196 -15.79 -1.20 4.53
C GLN A 196 -16.15 -0.82 5.98
N LEU A 197 -17.32 -1.22 6.49
CA LEU A 197 -17.64 -1.07 7.93
C LEU A 197 -16.77 -1.96 8.82
N LEU A 198 -16.26 -3.06 8.27
CA LEU A 198 -15.36 -3.96 8.99
C LEU A 198 -13.90 -3.46 8.96
N TYR A 199 -13.57 -2.51 8.09
CA TYR A 199 -12.24 -1.95 7.95
C TYR A 199 -12.28 -0.45 7.68
N PHE A 200 -12.22 0.35 8.74
CA PHE A 200 -12.10 1.80 8.65
C PHE A 200 -11.06 2.34 9.62
N ARG A 201 -10.44 3.47 9.25
CA ARG A 201 -9.44 4.18 10.05
C ARG A 201 -9.94 5.56 10.43
N ILE A 202 -9.68 5.95 11.67
CA ILE A 202 -9.96 7.28 12.20
C ILE A 202 -8.62 7.88 12.63
N PRO A 203 -8.07 8.84 11.87
CA PRO A 203 -6.91 9.60 12.32
C PRO A 203 -7.34 10.47 13.51
N LEU A 204 -6.62 10.39 14.63
CA LEU A 204 -6.97 11.13 15.85
C LEU A 204 -6.16 12.43 15.96
N PHE A 205 -4.84 12.36 15.83
CA PHE A 205 -3.97 13.52 15.97
C PHE A 205 -2.62 13.34 15.26
N ASN A 206 -1.88 14.44 15.11
CA ASN A 206 -0.49 14.43 14.64
C ASN A 206 0.45 14.38 15.86
N PRO A 207 1.17 13.25 16.10
CA PRO A 207 2.03 13.10 17.26
C PRO A 207 3.41 13.76 17.10
N ASP A 208 3.81 14.20 15.90
CA ASP A 208 5.19 14.59 15.59
C ASP A 208 5.77 15.67 16.52
N PRO A 209 5.05 16.78 16.84
CA PRO A 209 5.57 17.80 17.74
C PRO A 209 5.77 17.30 19.18
N TRP A 210 4.93 16.35 19.62
CA TRP A 210 5.04 15.74 20.95
C TRP A 210 6.22 14.75 20.99
N LEU A 211 6.35 13.90 19.97
CA LEU A 211 7.47 12.96 19.85
C LEU A 211 8.81 13.69 19.79
N SER A 212 8.90 14.77 18.99
CA SER A 212 10.12 15.58 18.85
C SER A 212 10.61 16.13 20.18
N ARG A 213 9.69 16.52 21.08
CA ARG A 213 10.03 17.06 22.40
C ARG A 213 10.53 16.02 23.40
N HIS A 214 10.12 14.77 23.26
CA HIS A 214 10.40 13.71 24.26
C HIS A 214 11.46 12.71 23.80
N VAL A 215 11.75 12.63 22.50
CA VAL A 215 12.69 11.64 21.94
C VAL A 215 14.11 11.82 22.46
N GLU A 216 14.56 13.05 22.71
CA GLU A 216 15.91 13.32 23.21
C GLU A 216 16.11 12.81 24.65
N ASN A 217 15.09 12.98 25.50
CA ASN A 217 15.08 12.47 26.87
C ASN A 217 15.12 10.93 26.93
N LEU A 218 14.69 10.27 25.84
CA LEU A 218 14.67 8.82 25.72
C LEU A 218 15.86 8.27 24.94
N SER A 219 16.80 9.12 24.50
CA SER A 219 17.94 8.72 23.66
C SER A 219 18.79 7.59 24.25
N TRP A 220 18.83 7.46 25.58
CA TRP A 220 19.51 6.39 26.31
C TRP A 220 19.00 4.97 25.96
N ILE A 221 17.75 4.84 25.50
CA ILE A 221 17.14 3.56 25.08
C ILE A 221 17.86 2.97 23.86
N TRP A 222 18.38 3.79 22.95
CA TRP A 222 19.07 3.31 21.74
C TRP A 222 20.58 3.12 21.94
N THR A 223 21.06 3.11 23.18
CA THR A 223 22.47 2.85 23.50
C THR A 223 22.79 1.36 23.51
N LYS A 224 24.06 1.00 23.21
CA LYS A 224 24.53 -0.40 23.24
C LYS A 224 24.40 -1.02 24.63
N GLN A 225 24.65 -0.23 25.69
CA GLN A 225 24.55 -0.69 27.07
C GLN A 225 23.12 -1.09 27.42
N PHE A 226 22.14 -0.25 27.09
CA PHE A 226 20.73 -0.57 27.28
C PHE A 226 20.31 -1.79 26.47
N ALA A 227 20.75 -1.90 25.21
CA ALA A 227 20.43 -3.07 24.39
C ALA A 227 20.94 -4.39 25.01
N LEU A 228 22.14 -4.39 25.60
CA LEU A 228 22.70 -5.56 26.28
C LEU A 228 21.94 -5.90 27.57
N THR A 229 21.64 -4.91 28.41
CA THR A 229 20.89 -5.14 29.66
C THR A 229 19.47 -5.59 29.37
N LEU A 230 18.83 -5.00 28.35
CA LEU A 230 17.52 -5.40 27.85
C LEU A 230 17.55 -6.84 27.33
N GLY A 231 18.55 -7.20 26.53
CA GLY A 231 18.74 -8.56 26.02
C GLY A 231 18.87 -9.58 27.14
N LEU A 232 19.67 -9.28 28.17
CA LEU A 232 19.80 -10.12 29.37
C LEU A 232 18.46 -10.23 30.11
N PHE A 233 17.78 -9.11 30.36
CA PHE A 233 16.49 -9.07 31.04
C PHE A 233 15.42 -9.93 30.32
N LEU A 234 15.29 -9.78 29.00
CA LEU A 234 14.35 -10.57 28.21
C LEU A 234 14.73 -12.06 28.20
N THR A 235 16.02 -12.39 28.14
CA THR A 235 16.50 -13.77 28.17
C THR A 235 16.19 -14.44 29.51
N VAL A 236 16.46 -13.78 30.62
CA VAL A 236 16.13 -14.30 31.96
C VAL A 236 14.61 -14.46 32.12
N SER A 237 13.83 -13.47 31.68
CA SER A 237 12.37 -13.53 31.71
C SER A 237 11.83 -14.70 30.89
N LEU A 238 12.41 -14.98 29.72
CA LEU A 238 12.05 -16.11 28.89
C LEU A 238 12.35 -17.44 29.60
N ILE A 239 13.52 -17.58 30.23
CA ILE A 239 13.90 -18.80 30.97
C ILE A 239 12.91 -19.06 32.12
N ILE A 240 12.59 -18.02 32.90
CA ILE A 240 11.62 -18.11 34.01
C ILE A 240 10.23 -18.48 33.48
N GLY A 241 9.75 -17.80 32.44
CA GLY A 241 8.44 -18.09 31.85
C GLY A 241 8.33 -19.50 31.29
N LEU A 242 9.40 -20.02 30.67
CA LEU A 242 9.44 -21.40 30.19
C LEU A 242 9.47 -22.42 31.34
N HIS A 243 10.19 -22.11 32.42
CA HIS A 243 10.21 -22.94 33.63
C HIS A 243 8.83 -22.99 34.29
N GLN A 244 8.14 -21.84 34.40
CA GLN A 244 6.82 -21.69 35.03
C GLN A 244 5.65 -22.00 34.09
N ARG A 245 5.88 -22.51 32.88
CA ARG A 245 4.84 -22.70 31.86
C ARG A 245 3.61 -23.46 32.36
N GLN A 246 3.80 -24.49 33.18
CA GLN A 246 2.70 -25.30 33.70
C GLN A 246 1.83 -24.52 34.70
N GLU A 247 2.47 -23.72 35.54
CA GLU A 247 1.79 -22.86 36.52
C GLU A 247 1.00 -21.74 35.82
N ILE A 248 1.61 -21.09 34.82
CA ILE A 248 0.96 -20.07 33.99
C ILE A 248 -0.30 -20.63 33.33
N LEU A 249 -0.24 -21.86 32.80
CA LEU A 249 -1.40 -22.52 32.19
C LEU A 249 -2.47 -22.88 33.22
N ALA A 250 -2.09 -23.43 34.37
CA ALA A 250 -3.01 -23.80 35.44
C ALA A 250 -3.76 -22.57 35.99
N ILE A 251 -3.08 -21.44 36.17
CA ILE A 251 -3.68 -20.18 36.62
C ILE A 251 -4.62 -19.61 35.57
N GLY A 252 -4.25 -19.68 34.29
CA GLY A 252 -5.11 -19.27 33.20
C GLY A 252 -6.44 -20.03 33.21
N GLN A 253 -6.36 -21.36 33.34
CA GLN A 253 -7.55 -22.20 33.47
C GLN A 253 -8.38 -21.79 34.69
N LYS A 254 -7.75 -21.66 35.85
CA LYS A 254 -8.43 -21.25 37.10
C LYS A 254 -9.13 -19.90 36.96
N LEU A 255 -8.47 -18.89 36.38
CA LEU A 255 -9.04 -17.56 36.18
C LEU A 255 -10.24 -17.60 35.23
N ILE A 256 -10.12 -18.32 34.11
CA ILE A 256 -11.21 -18.49 33.14
C ILE A 256 -12.40 -19.22 33.80
N THR A 257 -12.18 -20.29 34.56
CA THR A 257 -13.26 -21.04 35.20
C THR A 257 -13.93 -20.27 36.34
N THR A 258 -13.17 -19.44 37.08
CA THR A 258 -13.70 -18.71 38.25
C THR A 258 -14.34 -17.38 37.89
N GLN A 259 -13.76 -16.62 36.97
CA GLN A 259 -14.22 -15.27 36.62
C GLN A 259 -14.91 -15.20 35.25
N GLY A 260 -14.71 -16.19 34.38
CA GLY A 260 -15.42 -16.31 33.11
C GLY A 260 -15.36 -15.04 32.25
N SER A 261 -16.54 -14.55 31.86
CA SER A 261 -16.70 -13.36 31.01
C SER A 261 -16.24 -12.06 31.67
N ASN A 262 -16.12 -12.00 33.00
CA ASN A 262 -15.72 -10.77 33.70
C ASN A 262 -14.28 -10.36 33.37
N LEU A 263 -13.45 -11.29 32.89
CA LEU A 263 -12.08 -11.02 32.45
C LEU A 263 -12.01 -10.39 31.06
N PHE A 264 -13.10 -10.41 30.28
CA PHE A 264 -13.08 -10.00 28.88
C PHE A 264 -12.81 -8.50 28.71
N LEU A 265 -13.57 -7.67 29.43
CA LEU A 265 -13.39 -6.22 29.40
C LEU A 265 -11.99 -5.77 29.87
N PRO A 266 -11.47 -6.21 31.04
CA PRO A 266 -10.13 -5.81 31.47
C PRO A 266 -9.04 -6.33 30.51
N PHE A 267 -9.20 -7.54 29.94
CA PHE A 267 -8.26 -8.05 28.95
C PHE A 267 -8.22 -7.17 27.68
N ILE A 268 -9.37 -6.74 27.16
CA ILE A 268 -9.43 -5.84 25.99
C ILE A 268 -8.77 -4.49 26.30
N LEU A 269 -9.05 -3.92 27.47
CA LEU A 269 -8.45 -2.63 27.86
C LEU A 269 -6.93 -2.74 27.97
N LEU A 270 -6.41 -3.82 28.57
CA LEU A 270 -4.97 -4.08 28.65
C LEU A 270 -4.37 -4.35 27.27
N ALA A 271 -5.06 -5.10 26.40
CA ALA A 271 -4.61 -5.32 25.02
C ALA A 271 -4.56 -4.01 24.22
N LEU A 272 -5.54 -3.12 24.37
CA LEU A 272 -5.55 -1.81 23.72
C LEU A 272 -4.39 -0.94 24.22
N LEU A 273 -4.10 -0.97 25.53
CA LEU A 273 -2.94 -0.30 26.11
C LEU A 273 -1.63 -0.83 25.51
N VAL A 274 -1.47 -2.15 25.43
CA VAL A 274 -0.29 -2.79 24.84
C VAL A 274 -0.13 -2.39 23.37
N VAL A 275 -1.20 -2.43 22.58
CA VAL A 275 -1.17 -2.03 21.16
C VAL A 275 -0.83 -0.55 21.02
N SER A 276 -1.34 0.31 21.91
CA SER A 276 -0.99 1.74 21.90
C SER A 276 0.49 1.98 22.20
N LEU A 277 1.07 1.25 23.16
CA LEU A 277 2.50 1.31 23.48
C LEU A 277 3.37 0.72 22.36
N HIS A 278 2.90 -0.34 21.72
CA HIS A 278 3.53 -0.92 20.52
C HIS A 278 3.67 0.13 19.40
N GLU A 279 2.57 0.82 19.11
CA GLU A 279 2.51 1.89 18.12
C GLU A 279 3.43 3.08 18.47
N LEU A 280 3.46 3.47 19.74
CA LEU A 280 4.43 4.45 20.24
C LEU A 280 5.88 3.99 20.07
N GLY A 281 6.17 2.70 20.26
CA GLY A 281 7.50 2.12 20.05
C GLY A 281 8.02 2.35 18.63
N HIS A 282 7.17 2.14 17.62
CA HIS A 282 7.48 2.47 16.22
C HIS A 282 7.74 3.96 16.03
N ALA A 283 6.85 4.81 16.57
CA ALA A 283 6.90 6.26 16.44
C ALA A 283 8.20 6.85 17.02
N PHE A 284 8.53 6.47 18.26
CA PHE A 284 9.73 6.94 18.95
C PHE A 284 11.02 6.47 18.27
N THR A 285 11.06 5.22 17.81
CA THR A 285 12.24 4.68 17.12
C THR A 285 12.47 5.37 15.78
N LEU A 286 11.40 5.64 15.02
CA LEU A 286 11.51 6.45 13.80
C LEU A 286 12.02 7.84 14.12
N LYS A 287 11.48 8.50 15.15
CA LYS A 287 11.89 9.86 15.51
C LYS A 287 13.35 9.94 15.98
N HIS A 288 13.81 8.93 16.73
CA HIS A 288 15.20 8.86 17.15
C HIS A 288 16.15 8.85 15.95
N TYR A 289 15.87 8.01 14.95
CA TYR A 289 16.68 7.97 13.73
C TYR A 289 16.46 9.19 12.83
N ALA A 290 15.28 9.80 12.85
CA ALA A 290 15.03 11.07 12.16
C ALA A 290 15.98 12.18 12.65
N ASN A 291 16.23 12.26 13.97
CA ASN A 291 17.16 13.23 14.55
C ASN A 291 18.62 13.00 14.13
N GLN A 292 19.00 11.77 13.77
CA GLN A 292 20.33 11.47 13.22
C GLN A 292 20.48 11.91 11.76
N VAL A 293 19.37 12.17 11.07
CA VAL A 293 19.32 12.52 9.64
C VAL A 293 18.41 13.75 9.41
N PRO A 294 18.70 14.89 10.05
CA PRO A 294 17.77 16.03 10.12
C PRO A 294 17.45 16.64 8.75
N HIS A 295 18.36 16.54 7.78
CA HIS A 295 18.16 17.02 6.41
C HIS A 295 17.00 16.31 5.67
N LEU A 296 16.63 15.10 6.09
CA LEU A 296 15.50 14.38 5.51
C LEU A 296 14.15 14.77 6.12
N ASN A 297 14.11 15.50 7.25
CA ASN A 297 12.87 15.91 7.90
C ASN A 297 11.80 14.79 7.95
N LEU A 298 12.18 13.63 8.49
CA LEU A 298 11.30 12.47 8.62
C LEU A 298 10.31 12.71 9.76
N GLN A 299 9.02 12.41 9.51
CA GLN A 299 7.95 12.73 10.44
C GLN A 299 7.01 11.56 10.69
N VAL A 300 6.40 11.54 11.88
CA VAL A 300 5.29 10.63 12.19
C VAL A 300 3.98 11.37 11.90
N SER A 301 3.36 11.00 10.80
CA SER A 301 2.30 11.81 10.16
C SER A 301 0.98 11.85 10.93
N GLU A 302 0.55 10.70 11.42
CA GLU A 302 -0.74 10.52 12.09
C GLU A 302 -0.67 9.34 13.04
N MET A 303 -1.36 9.47 14.17
CA MET A 303 -1.74 8.36 15.03
C MET A 303 -3.25 8.35 15.18
N GLY A 304 -3.82 7.15 15.24
CA GLY A 304 -5.25 7.01 15.31
C GLY A 304 -5.68 5.62 15.74
N VAL A 305 -6.95 5.34 15.52
CA VAL A 305 -7.56 4.03 15.76
C VAL A 305 -8.11 3.52 14.44
N PHE A 306 -7.83 2.27 14.13
CA PHE A 306 -8.49 1.54 13.05
C PHE A 306 -9.30 0.40 13.63
N PHE A 307 -10.40 0.08 12.94
CA PHE A 307 -11.27 -1.02 13.30
C PHE A 307 -11.04 -2.14 12.29
N MET A 308 -10.76 -3.33 12.79
CA MET A 308 -10.65 -4.55 11.99
C MET A 308 -11.64 -5.58 12.56
N PHE A 309 -12.68 -5.91 11.79
CA PHE A 309 -13.80 -6.73 12.24
C PHE A 309 -14.44 -6.22 13.55
N LEU A 310 -14.66 -4.90 13.62
CA LEU A 310 -15.20 -4.20 14.81
C LEU A 310 -14.29 -4.22 16.05
N MET A 311 -13.09 -4.81 15.99
CA MET A 311 -12.11 -4.72 17.06
C MET A 311 -11.29 -3.43 16.88
N PRO A 312 -11.25 -2.53 17.88
CA PRO A 312 -10.42 -1.34 17.83
C PRO A 312 -8.93 -1.72 17.99
N ALA A 313 -8.08 -1.12 17.17
CA ALA A 313 -6.64 -1.21 17.28
C ALA A 313 -6.02 0.17 17.02
N ALA A 314 -4.97 0.52 17.75
CA ALA A 314 -4.23 1.76 17.47
C ALA A 314 -3.39 1.58 16.18
N TYR A 315 -3.13 2.66 15.46
CA TYR A 315 -2.15 2.67 14.37
C TYR A 315 -1.31 3.95 14.37
N THR A 316 -0.09 3.83 13.86
CA THR A 316 0.84 4.93 13.60
C THR A 316 1.28 4.89 12.15
N ASN A 317 1.26 6.05 11.49
CA ASN A 317 1.86 6.15 10.17
C ASN A 317 3.36 6.44 10.25
N THR A 318 4.16 5.39 10.10
CA THR A 318 5.63 5.41 10.05
C THR A 318 6.19 5.20 8.64
N SER A 319 5.43 5.57 7.60
CA SER A 319 5.84 5.38 6.19
C SER A 319 7.18 6.05 5.86
N ASP A 320 7.54 7.14 6.55
CA ASP A 320 8.82 7.81 6.38
C ASP A 320 10.03 6.94 6.78
N ALA A 321 9.83 5.84 7.51
CA ALA A 321 10.88 4.87 7.85
C ALA A 321 11.55 4.26 6.61
N TYR A 322 10.84 4.16 5.48
CA TYR A 322 11.42 3.66 4.22
C TYR A 322 12.54 4.56 3.67
N CYS A 323 12.58 5.83 4.08
CA CYS A 323 13.60 6.78 3.67
C CYS A 323 14.92 6.66 4.46
N LEU A 324 14.94 5.87 5.55
CA LEU A 324 16.16 5.60 6.30
C LEU A 324 17.13 4.79 5.45
N VAL A 325 18.35 5.30 5.22
CA VAL A 325 19.35 4.68 4.35
C VAL A 325 19.88 3.36 4.94
N LYS A 326 20.12 3.32 6.25
CA LYS A 326 20.74 2.16 6.90
C LYS A 326 19.70 1.06 7.13
N HIS A 327 19.98 -0.12 6.60
CA HIS A 327 19.11 -1.30 6.71
C HIS A 327 18.70 -1.64 8.14
N TYR A 328 19.66 -1.66 9.07
CA TYR A 328 19.36 -1.99 10.46
C TYR A 328 18.42 -0.98 11.14
N GLN A 329 18.44 0.30 10.74
CA GLN A 329 17.55 1.32 11.31
C GLN A 329 16.10 1.04 10.91
N ARG A 330 15.86 0.66 9.65
CA ARG A 330 14.53 0.25 9.18
C ARG A 330 14.03 -0.99 9.92
N VAL A 331 14.90 -2.00 10.04
CA VAL A 331 14.58 -3.22 10.80
C VAL A 331 14.21 -2.89 12.24
N LEU A 332 14.97 -2.02 12.91
CA LEU A 332 14.68 -1.62 14.28
C LEU A 332 13.40 -0.83 14.42
N VAL A 333 13.07 0.08 13.48
CA VAL A 333 11.79 0.79 13.49
C VAL A 333 10.63 -0.20 13.42
N VAL A 334 10.71 -1.21 12.53
CA VAL A 334 9.65 -2.25 12.40
C VAL A 334 9.67 -3.24 13.57
N ALA A 335 10.82 -3.53 14.17
CA ALA A 335 10.90 -4.43 15.32
C ALA A 335 10.48 -3.76 16.64
N ALA A 336 10.54 -2.43 16.74
CA ALA A 336 10.35 -1.68 17.97
C ALA A 336 8.99 -1.94 18.64
N GLY A 337 7.91 -2.03 17.86
CA GLY A 337 6.59 -2.35 18.40
C GLY A 337 6.55 -3.73 19.05
N VAL A 338 7.07 -4.77 18.38
CA VAL A 338 7.13 -6.13 18.93
C VAL A 338 8.04 -6.20 20.15
N LEU A 339 9.20 -5.51 20.11
CA LEU A 339 10.08 -5.40 21.27
C LEU A 339 9.36 -4.75 22.47
N CYS A 340 8.58 -3.70 22.25
CA CYS A 340 7.79 -3.07 23.31
C CYS A 340 6.81 -4.07 23.94
N GLN A 341 6.11 -4.87 23.14
CA GLN A 341 5.21 -5.90 23.66
C GLN A 341 5.95 -6.98 24.46
N LEU A 342 7.12 -7.43 24.00
CA LEU A 342 7.96 -8.39 24.73
C LEU A 342 8.44 -7.84 26.07
N ILE A 343 8.81 -6.55 26.12
CA ILE A 343 9.20 -5.86 27.36
C ILE A 343 8.01 -5.82 28.33
N ILE A 344 6.82 -5.47 27.85
CA ILE A 344 5.62 -5.44 28.68
C ILE A 344 5.29 -6.85 29.21
N ALA A 345 5.39 -7.88 28.37
CA ALA A 345 5.18 -9.27 28.78
C ALA A 345 6.20 -9.69 29.87
N ALA A 346 7.46 -9.33 29.71
CA ALA A 346 8.51 -9.61 30.69
C ALA A 346 8.24 -8.88 32.01
N ILE A 347 7.97 -7.57 31.99
CA ILE A 347 7.64 -6.80 33.20
C ILE A 347 6.41 -7.40 33.90
N ALA A 348 5.38 -7.76 33.14
CA ALA A 348 4.17 -8.36 33.67
C ALA A 348 4.45 -9.74 34.33
N LEU A 349 5.34 -10.56 33.76
CA LEU A 349 5.79 -11.81 34.36
C LEU A 349 6.48 -11.58 35.72
N TRP A 350 7.35 -10.57 35.82
CA TRP A 350 8.03 -10.25 37.08
C TRP A 350 7.07 -9.68 38.13
N LEU A 351 6.15 -8.79 37.74
CA LEU A 351 5.12 -8.27 38.62
C LEU A 351 4.20 -9.38 39.12
N TRP A 352 3.85 -10.32 38.24
CA TRP A 352 3.05 -11.49 38.61
C TRP A 352 3.78 -12.35 39.64
N ASN A 353 5.06 -12.67 39.41
CA ASN A 353 5.89 -13.43 40.36
C ASN A 353 6.13 -12.71 41.70
N GLY A 354 6.21 -11.37 41.69
CA GLY A 354 6.38 -10.56 42.90
C GLY A 354 5.07 -10.28 43.65
N SER A 355 3.92 -10.70 43.11
CA SER A 355 2.61 -10.37 43.67
C SER A 355 2.05 -11.49 44.54
N VAL A 356 1.27 -11.10 45.56
CA VAL A 356 0.58 -12.06 46.41
C VAL A 356 -0.56 -12.73 45.63
N SER A 357 -0.61 -14.06 45.67
CA SER A 357 -1.66 -14.86 45.02
C SER A 357 -3.05 -14.38 45.42
N GLY A 358 -3.93 -14.14 44.43
CA GLY A 358 -5.30 -13.66 44.65
C GLY A 358 -5.44 -12.14 44.78
N SER A 359 -4.34 -11.38 44.79
CA SER A 359 -4.39 -9.91 44.74
C SER A 359 -4.86 -9.40 43.37
N TRP A 360 -5.31 -8.14 43.33
CA TRP A 360 -5.64 -7.47 42.07
C TRP A 360 -4.40 -7.37 41.16
N LEU A 361 -3.23 -7.09 41.73
CA LEU A 361 -1.97 -6.97 41.00
C LEU A 361 -1.59 -8.31 40.35
N PHE A 362 -1.80 -9.43 41.05
CA PHE A 362 -1.57 -10.77 40.50
C PHE A 362 -2.43 -11.02 39.25
N THR A 363 -3.73 -10.75 39.35
CA THR A 363 -4.67 -10.96 38.24
C THR A 363 -4.38 -10.02 37.07
N THR A 364 -4.18 -8.73 37.34
CA THR A 364 -3.90 -7.73 36.29
C THR A 364 -2.56 -7.99 35.61
N SER A 365 -1.52 -8.38 36.35
CA SER A 365 -0.22 -8.71 35.76
C SER A 365 -0.30 -9.96 34.88
N TYR A 366 -1.05 -10.98 35.31
CA TYR A 366 -1.33 -12.16 34.49
C TYR A 366 -2.07 -11.79 33.18
N LEU A 367 -3.12 -10.99 33.28
CA LEU A 367 -3.88 -10.53 32.10
C LEU A 367 -3.03 -9.66 31.17
N LEU A 368 -2.20 -8.78 31.71
CA LEU A 368 -1.29 -7.93 30.93
C LEU A 368 -0.24 -8.77 30.20
N MET A 369 0.33 -9.78 30.87
CA MET A 369 1.23 -10.76 30.25
C MET A 369 0.53 -11.50 29.12
N GLY A 370 -0.69 -12.00 29.36
CA GLY A 370 -1.50 -12.68 28.35
C GLY A 370 -1.83 -11.79 27.15
N ALA A 371 -2.22 -10.53 27.39
CA ALA A 371 -2.53 -9.56 26.33
C ALA A 371 -1.28 -9.21 25.50
N ALA A 372 -0.13 -9.03 26.14
CA ALA A 372 1.13 -8.77 25.46
C ALA A 372 1.59 -9.96 24.62
N LEU A 373 1.57 -11.19 25.17
CA LEU A 373 1.93 -12.38 24.42
C LEU A 373 0.95 -12.67 23.27
N PHE A 374 -0.35 -12.45 23.48
CA PHE A 374 -1.36 -12.59 22.44
C PHE A 374 -1.14 -11.61 21.29
N THR A 375 -0.89 -10.34 21.59
CA THR A 375 -0.63 -9.32 20.57
C THR A 375 0.71 -9.55 19.84
N VAL A 376 1.75 -10.05 20.52
CA VAL A 376 2.99 -10.52 19.87
C VAL A 376 2.69 -11.65 18.89
N ALA A 377 1.91 -12.66 19.29
CA ALA A 377 1.58 -13.79 18.43
C ALA A 377 0.82 -13.37 17.17
N LEU A 378 -0.05 -12.36 17.28
CA LEU A 378 -0.74 -11.77 16.12
C LEU A 378 0.21 -10.95 15.24
N ASN A 379 1.00 -10.05 15.82
CA ASN A 379 1.82 -9.10 15.07
C ASN A 379 3.06 -9.75 14.46
N LEU A 380 3.72 -10.68 15.16
CA LEU A 380 4.95 -11.34 14.69
C LEU A 380 4.69 -12.38 13.59
N ASN A 381 3.43 -12.65 13.26
CA ASN A 381 3.09 -13.54 12.16
C ASN A 381 3.54 -12.98 10.80
N PRO A 382 4.51 -13.62 10.10
CA PRO A 382 5.06 -13.10 8.86
C PRO A 382 4.12 -13.26 7.65
N LEU A 383 3.02 -13.98 7.80
CA LEU A 383 2.15 -14.40 6.70
C LEU A 383 0.92 -13.49 6.54
N ALA A 384 0.52 -12.83 7.63
CA ALA A 384 -0.41 -11.71 7.61
C ALA A 384 0.35 -10.39 7.47
N LYS A 385 -0.28 -9.35 6.91
CA LYS A 385 0.34 -8.03 6.71
C LYS A 385 0.43 -7.22 8.02
N PHE A 386 0.93 -7.84 9.07
CA PHE A 386 1.30 -7.22 10.34
C PHE A 386 2.82 -7.01 10.39
N ASP A 387 3.36 -6.62 11.54
CA ASP A 387 4.78 -6.25 11.65
C ASP A 387 5.73 -7.39 11.34
N GLY A 388 5.36 -8.64 11.59
CA GLY A 388 6.14 -9.81 11.21
C GLY A 388 6.39 -9.88 9.69
N TYR A 389 5.39 -9.50 8.89
CA TYR A 389 5.55 -9.41 7.44
C TYR A 389 6.48 -8.27 7.05
N TYR A 390 6.29 -7.08 7.64
CA TYR A 390 7.16 -5.94 7.36
C TYR A 390 8.57 -6.15 7.89
N LEU A 391 8.75 -6.92 8.96
CA LEU A 391 10.04 -7.33 9.50
C LEU A 391 10.72 -8.31 8.54
N ALA A 392 9.98 -9.28 7.99
CA ALA A 392 10.49 -10.16 6.94
C ALA A 392 10.90 -9.37 5.68
N VAL A 393 10.09 -8.38 5.27
CA VAL A 393 10.44 -7.45 4.17
C VAL A 393 11.69 -6.66 4.52
N ALA A 394 11.78 -6.09 5.72
CA ALA A 394 12.90 -5.29 6.17
C ALA A 394 14.18 -6.11 6.33
N LEU A 395 14.10 -7.39 6.71
CA LEU A 395 15.25 -8.31 6.84
C LEU A 395 15.74 -8.83 5.50
N THR A 396 14.82 -9.09 4.56
CA THR A 396 15.16 -9.62 3.23
C THR A 396 15.52 -8.52 2.24
N GLY A 397 15.11 -7.27 2.50
CA GLY A 397 15.22 -6.15 1.55
C GLY A 397 14.23 -6.23 0.37
N ILE A 398 13.35 -7.24 0.35
CA ILE A 398 12.45 -7.51 -0.77
C ILE A 398 11.12 -6.77 -0.55
N ASN A 399 11.01 -5.58 -1.15
CA ASN A 399 9.75 -4.83 -1.16
C ASN A 399 8.62 -5.64 -1.80
N ASN A 400 7.41 -5.53 -1.24
CA ASN A 400 6.21 -6.24 -1.72
C ASN A 400 6.35 -7.77 -1.81
N LEU A 401 7.07 -8.38 -0.86
CA LEU A 401 7.36 -9.82 -0.77
C LEU A 401 6.15 -10.71 -1.09
N ARG A 402 4.97 -10.43 -0.54
CA ARG A 402 3.75 -11.22 -0.78
C ARG A 402 3.25 -11.12 -2.23
N SER A 403 3.17 -9.91 -2.78
CA SER A 403 2.69 -9.72 -4.16
C SER A 403 3.67 -10.32 -5.17
N ARG A 404 4.97 -10.08 -4.96
CA ARG A 404 6.03 -10.63 -5.82
C ARG A 404 6.09 -12.15 -5.76
N SER A 405 5.90 -12.76 -4.60
CA SER A 405 5.93 -14.22 -4.47
C SER A 405 4.75 -14.89 -5.18
N PHE A 406 3.54 -14.35 -5.07
CA PHE A 406 2.40 -14.85 -5.87
C PHE A 406 2.60 -14.61 -7.38
N LYS A 407 3.15 -13.44 -7.77
CA LYS A 407 3.47 -13.15 -9.18
C LYS A 407 4.55 -14.08 -9.71
N PHE A 408 5.54 -14.45 -8.91
CA PHE A 408 6.58 -15.41 -9.24
C PHE A 408 5.97 -16.78 -9.58
N TYR A 409 5.09 -17.32 -8.73
CA TYR A 409 4.39 -18.57 -9.03
C TYR A 409 3.43 -18.44 -10.22
N GLY A 410 2.74 -17.31 -10.37
CA GLY A 410 1.90 -17.04 -11.54
C GLY A 410 2.68 -17.01 -12.86
N ASN A 411 3.90 -16.46 -12.83
CA ASN A 411 4.80 -16.47 -13.98
C ASN A 411 5.35 -17.87 -14.26
N LEU A 412 5.69 -18.64 -13.21
CA LEU A 412 6.15 -20.02 -13.33
C LEU A 412 5.09 -20.91 -13.98
N LEU A 413 3.85 -20.83 -13.51
CA LEU A 413 2.69 -21.54 -14.08
C LEU A 413 2.43 -21.15 -15.55
N ARG A 414 2.66 -19.87 -15.89
CA ARG A 414 2.49 -19.33 -17.26
C ARG A 414 3.75 -19.44 -18.13
N ARG A 415 4.81 -20.11 -17.65
CA ARG A 415 6.12 -20.24 -18.32
C ARG A 415 6.71 -18.91 -18.81
N LYS A 416 6.48 -17.83 -18.07
CA LYS A 416 7.07 -16.50 -18.36
C LYS A 416 8.48 -16.39 -17.78
N PRO A 417 9.39 -15.61 -18.39
CA PRO A 417 10.73 -15.42 -17.86
C PRO A 417 10.68 -14.79 -16.46
N ILE A 418 11.47 -15.35 -15.54
CA ILE A 418 11.64 -14.87 -14.17
C ILE A 418 12.70 -13.77 -14.19
N GLN A 419 12.30 -12.53 -13.91
CA GLN A 419 13.19 -11.36 -13.92
C GLN A 419 13.82 -11.08 -12.53
N GLU A 420 13.79 -12.06 -11.63
CA GLU A 420 14.23 -11.92 -10.23
C GLU A 420 15.65 -12.48 -10.03
N ARG A 421 16.42 -11.88 -9.12
CA ARG A 421 17.73 -12.40 -8.72
C ARG A 421 17.57 -13.78 -8.08
N LEU A 422 18.54 -14.69 -8.26
CA LEU A 422 18.46 -16.06 -7.73
C LEU A 422 18.23 -16.13 -6.21
N ARG A 423 18.88 -15.26 -5.44
CA ARG A 423 18.70 -15.18 -3.98
C ARG A 423 17.26 -14.78 -3.61
N ASP A 424 16.74 -13.75 -4.27
CA ASP A 424 15.38 -13.26 -4.05
C ASP A 424 14.35 -14.31 -4.48
N ALA A 425 14.60 -15.02 -5.58
CA ALA A 425 13.74 -16.08 -6.10
C ALA A 425 13.55 -17.22 -5.08
N LEU A 426 14.60 -17.64 -4.38
CA LEU A 426 14.50 -18.67 -3.33
C LEU A 426 13.61 -18.22 -2.16
N ILE A 427 13.78 -16.97 -1.71
CA ILE A 427 12.98 -16.40 -0.63
C ILE A 427 11.51 -16.28 -1.07
N LEU A 428 11.26 -15.80 -2.28
CA LEU A 428 9.92 -15.68 -2.87
C LEU A 428 9.25 -17.05 -3.04
N ALA A 429 10.01 -18.05 -3.48
CA ALA A 429 9.54 -19.42 -3.65
C ALA A 429 9.18 -20.06 -2.30
N ALA A 430 10.00 -19.86 -1.26
CA ALA A 430 9.70 -20.37 0.08
C ALA A 430 8.47 -19.67 0.69
N TYR A 431 8.37 -18.34 0.58
CA TYR A 431 7.33 -17.57 1.27
C TYR A 431 5.90 -17.89 0.80
N ALA A 432 5.66 -18.05 -0.51
CA ALA A 432 4.31 -18.22 -1.06
C ALA A 432 3.55 -19.45 -0.51
N PRO A 433 4.12 -20.67 -0.49
CA PRO A 433 3.42 -21.85 0.03
C PRO A 433 3.11 -21.73 1.52
N PHE A 434 4.05 -21.22 2.35
CA PHE A 434 3.77 -20.97 3.77
C PHE A 434 2.63 -19.97 3.94
N SER A 435 2.65 -18.86 3.20
CA SER A 435 1.59 -17.85 3.25
C SER A 435 0.25 -18.43 2.80
N PHE A 436 0.22 -19.24 1.76
CA PHE A 436 -0.99 -19.88 1.26
C PHE A 436 -1.56 -20.87 2.29
N ILE A 437 -0.75 -21.77 2.85
CA ILE A 437 -1.17 -22.73 3.89
C ILE A 437 -1.73 -21.99 5.10
N TYR A 438 -1.04 -20.96 5.58
CA TYR A 438 -1.49 -20.16 6.71
C TYR A 438 -2.81 -19.46 6.43
N LEU A 439 -2.99 -18.89 5.24
CA LEU A 439 -4.27 -18.29 4.85
C LEU A 439 -5.38 -19.33 4.89
N GLN A 440 -5.18 -20.52 4.31
CA GLN A 440 -6.17 -21.59 4.35
C GLN A 440 -6.49 -22.02 5.78
N PHE A 441 -5.47 -22.14 6.63
CA PHE A 441 -5.65 -22.48 8.04
C PHE A 441 -6.46 -21.41 8.78
N VAL A 442 -6.10 -20.14 8.68
CA VAL A 442 -6.78 -19.05 9.40
C VAL A 442 -8.19 -18.81 8.86
N PHE A 443 -8.34 -18.65 7.55
CA PHE A 443 -9.67 -18.44 6.98
C PHE A 443 -10.55 -19.67 7.15
N GLY A 444 -10.00 -20.88 7.00
CA GLY A 444 -10.71 -22.12 7.26
C GLY A 444 -11.14 -22.26 8.72
N PHE A 445 -10.25 -21.92 9.67
CA PHE A 445 -10.57 -21.93 11.10
C PHE A 445 -11.63 -20.88 11.46
N ILE A 446 -11.47 -19.64 11.01
CA ILE A 446 -12.46 -18.57 11.24
C ILE A 446 -13.80 -18.98 10.63
N LEU A 447 -13.81 -19.48 9.39
CA LEU A 447 -15.03 -19.94 8.73
C LEU A 447 -15.69 -21.07 9.51
N TYR A 448 -14.93 -22.08 9.93
CA TYR A 448 -15.42 -23.18 10.77
C TYR A 448 -16.03 -22.67 12.08
N ARG A 449 -15.37 -21.72 12.76
CA ARG A 449 -15.86 -21.13 14.00
C ARG A 449 -17.11 -20.28 13.79
N VAL A 450 -17.16 -19.48 12.73
CA VAL A 450 -18.31 -18.64 12.40
C VAL A 450 -19.50 -19.50 11.98
N ILE A 451 -19.27 -20.55 11.19
CA ILE A 451 -20.30 -21.52 10.81
C ILE A 451 -20.82 -22.23 12.07
N GLY A 452 -19.93 -22.75 12.91
CA GLY A 452 -20.31 -23.43 14.16
C GLY A 452 -21.07 -22.52 15.12
N TRP A 453 -20.59 -21.27 15.32
CA TRP A 453 -21.30 -20.28 16.13
C TRP A 453 -22.66 -19.92 15.52
N SER A 454 -22.73 -19.75 14.19
CA SER A 454 -23.98 -19.44 13.49
C SER A 454 -25.01 -20.55 13.65
N PHE A 455 -24.60 -21.82 13.48
CA PHE A 455 -25.48 -22.97 13.69
C PHE A 455 -25.92 -23.12 15.15
N ALA A 456 -25.05 -22.84 16.12
CA ALA A 456 -25.40 -22.87 17.54
C ALA A 456 -26.34 -21.71 17.95
N ASN A 457 -26.36 -20.62 17.18
CA ASN A 457 -27.06 -19.38 17.50
C ASN A 457 -28.08 -18.98 16.41
N ILE A 458 -28.66 -19.96 15.69
CA ILE A 458 -29.66 -19.70 14.63
C ILE A 458 -30.79 -18.79 15.12
N PRO A 459 -31.40 -19.00 16.30
CA PRO A 459 -32.53 -18.16 16.73
C PRO A 459 -32.14 -16.69 16.94
N THR A 460 -30.97 -16.43 17.54
CA THR A 460 -30.51 -15.06 17.82
C THR A 460 -30.04 -14.36 16.54
N LEU A 461 -29.41 -15.08 15.62
CA LEU A 461 -29.09 -14.57 14.28
C LEU A 461 -30.36 -14.24 13.49
N ALA A 462 -31.35 -15.13 13.47
CA ALA A 462 -32.62 -14.88 12.80
C ALA A 462 -33.33 -13.65 13.38
N MET A 463 -33.39 -13.52 14.71
CA MET A 463 -33.98 -12.35 15.38
C MET A 463 -33.22 -11.05 15.07
N SER A 464 -31.89 -11.05 15.10
CA SER A 464 -31.09 -9.86 14.79
C SER A 464 -31.23 -9.43 13.32
N LEU A 465 -31.30 -10.38 12.38
CA LEU A 465 -31.57 -10.11 10.97
C LEU A 465 -32.99 -9.57 10.76
N LEU A 466 -34.00 -10.10 11.46
CA LEU A 466 -35.37 -9.58 11.44
C LEU A 466 -35.44 -8.15 11.97
N VAL A 467 -34.72 -7.84 13.06
CA VAL A 467 -34.63 -6.49 13.60
C VAL A 467 -33.94 -5.54 12.63
N LEU A 468 -32.82 -5.94 12.01
CA LEU A 468 -32.15 -5.13 10.99
C LEU A 468 -33.03 -4.89 9.76
N TRP A 469 -33.78 -5.91 9.32
CA TRP A 469 -34.74 -5.80 8.24
C TRP A 469 -35.88 -4.84 8.60
N ALA A 470 -36.43 -4.95 9.82
CA ALA A 470 -37.47 -4.04 10.31
C ALA A 470 -36.96 -2.59 10.39
N ILE A 471 -35.75 -2.36 10.92
CA ILE A 471 -35.13 -1.03 10.93
C ILE A 471 -34.97 -0.51 9.51
N TYR A 472 -34.45 -1.31 8.58
CA TYR A 472 -34.26 -0.89 7.20
C TYR A 472 -35.57 -0.55 6.47
N PHE A 473 -36.66 -1.29 6.74
CA PHE A 473 -37.94 -1.10 6.08
C PHE A 473 -38.78 0.02 6.70
N TYR A 474 -38.72 0.18 8.02
CA TYR A 474 -39.55 1.14 8.76
C TYR A 474 -38.86 2.47 9.08
N PHE A 475 -37.52 2.58 9.02
CA PHE A 475 -36.86 3.89 9.05
C PHE A 475 -36.89 4.51 7.64
N PRO A 476 -37.62 5.62 7.44
CA PRO A 476 -37.65 6.31 6.15
C PRO A 476 -36.23 6.77 5.80
N ARG A 477 -35.82 6.55 4.55
CA ARG A 477 -34.72 7.32 3.97
C ARG A 477 -35.28 8.72 3.71
N ASP A 478 -34.89 9.69 4.51
CA ASP A 478 -35.10 11.10 4.18
C ASP A 478 -34.58 11.33 2.75
N GLN A 479 -35.47 11.79 1.88
CA GLN A 479 -35.20 12.14 0.49
C GLN A 479 -34.41 13.45 0.40
#